data_AF-A0A453IE63-F1
#
_entry.id   AF-A0A453IE63-F1
#
_cell.length_a   1.000
_cell.length_b   1.000
_cell.length_c   1.000
_cell.angle_alpha   90.00
_cell.angle_beta   90.00
_cell.angle_gamma   90.00
#
_symmetry.space_group_name_H-M   'P 1'
#
loop_
_entity.id
_entity.type
_entity.pdbx_description
1 polymer ?
#
loop_
_entity_poly.entity_id
_entity_poly.type
_entity_poly.pdbx_seq_one_letter_code
_entity_poly.pdbx_strand_id
1 'polypeptide(L)'
;VHNRDMSIAVLRTFVAKRKEEYEELMNKRNNKSNKKGNQVETPVVNGDTALTSQHDEIGVVHEKETNQPTNEIEDLSKEETKTPSRKVTRELKPPIVLEALAASGLRSLRYAREVDGLGKVVALDNDKASIEACKRNIKFNGASAISKVEAHLADARVYMLTHPKEFDVVDLDPYGSPSVFLDSAVQAVADGGLLMCTATDLAVLCGTNGEVCYSKYGSYPVKGKYCHEMALRILLACIEVHNSK
;
A
#
# COMPACT_ATOMS: atom_id res chain seq x y z
N VAL A 1 25.35 -2.97 19.89
CA VAL A 1 23.97 -3.15 20.39
C VAL A 1 23.10 -3.54 19.20
N HIS A 2 22.52 -4.74 19.16
CA HIS A 2 21.55 -5.07 18.12
C HIS A 2 20.28 -4.25 18.35
N ASN A 3 19.87 -3.50 17.33
CA ASN A 3 18.62 -2.77 17.35
C ASN A 3 17.46 -3.76 17.31
N ARG A 4 16.72 -3.87 18.42
CA ARG A 4 15.56 -4.76 18.57
C ARG A 4 14.24 -4.12 18.14
N ASP A 5 14.30 -2.92 17.55
CA ASP A 5 13.10 -2.23 17.08
C ASP A 5 12.58 -2.91 15.80
N MET A 6 11.45 -3.61 15.97
CA MET A 6 10.78 -4.30 14.86
C MET A 6 10.33 -3.33 13.77
N SER A 7 9.92 -2.12 14.12
CA SER A 7 9.44 -1.16 13.11
C SER A 7 10.58 -0.71 12.19
N ILE A 8 11.79 -0.48 12.72
CA ILE A 8 12.99 -0.21 11.91
C ILE A 8 13.33 -1.39 11.00
N ALA A 9 13.29 -2.62 11.53
CA ALA A 9 13.59 -3.82 10.76
C ALA A 9 12.59 -4.01 9.60
N VAL A 10 11.31 -3.80 9.86
CA VAL A 10 10.24 -3.87 8.86
C VAL A 10 10.41 -2.76 7.83
N LEU A 11 10.66 -1.50 8.23
CA LEU A 11 10.87 -0.39 7.27
C LEU A 11 12.07 -0.65 6.35
N ARG A 12 13.20 -1.13 6.88
CA ARG A 12 14.38 -1.47 6.06
C ARG A 12 14.04 -2.54 5.04
N THR A 13 13.30 -3.57 5.46
CA THR A 13 12.87 -4.66 4.58
C THR A 13 11.91 -4.14 3.51
N PHE A 14 10.96 -3.28 3.87
CA PHE A 14 10.03 -2.65 2.94
C PHE A 14 10.76 -1.81 1.88
N VAL A 15 11.72 -0.96 2.28
CA VAL A 15 12.52 -0.16 1.36
C VAL A 15 13.31 -1.06 0.40
N ALA A 16 13.96 -2.11 0.91
CA ALA A 16 14.70 -3.06 0.09
C ALA A 16 13.79 -3.80 -0.90
N LYS A 17 12.63 -4.28 -0.43
CA LYS A 17 11.68 -5.03 -1.25
C LYS A 17 11.08 -4.17 -2.36
N ARG A 18 10.71 -2.94 -2.05
CA ARG A 18 10.20 -1.97 -3.03
C ARG A 18 11.22 -1.67 -4.14
N LYS A 19 12.52 -1.64 -3.79
CA LYS A 19 13.60 -1.46 -4.77
C LYS A 19 13.73 -2.69 -5.68
N GLU A 20 13.73 -3.89 -5.12
CA GLU A 20 13.76 -5.16 -5.86
C GLU A 20 12.58 -5.25 -6.85
N GLU A 21 11.35 -5.01 -6.38
CA GLU A 21 10.14 -5.04 -7.21
C GLU A 21 10.19 -4.01 -8.35
N TYR A 22 10.72 -2.81 -8.08
CA TYR A 22 10.89 -1.79 -9.09
C TYR A 22 11.91 -2.20 -10.17
N GLU A 23 13.05 -2.77 -9.77
CA GLU A 23 14.08 -3.26 -10.70
C GLU A 23 13.53 -4.38 -11.59
N GLU A 24 12.76 -5.33 -11.02
CA GLU A 24 12.07 -6.37 -11.80
C GLU A 24 11.10 -5.79 -12.83
N LEU A 25 10.29 -4.79 -12.43
CA LEU A 25 9.34 -4.14 -13.32
C LEU A 25 10.05 -3.41 -14.47
N MET A 26 11.17 -2.73 -14.19
CA MET A 26 11.96 -2.04 -15.21
C MET A 26 12.64 -3.04 -16.16
N ASN A 27 13.16 -4.14 -15.65
CA ASN A 27 13.74 -5.22 -16.47
C ASN A 27 12.69 -5.85 -17.40
N LYS A 28 11.48 -6.14 -16.88
CA LYS A 28 10.35 -6.65 -17.68
C LYS A 28 9.95 -5.67 -18.79
N ARG A 29 9.96 -4.36 -18.50
CA ARG A 29 9.64 -3.29 -19.47
C ARG A 29 10.72 -3.16 -20.56
N ASN A 30 11.99 -3.17 -20.19
CA ASN A 30 13.11 -3.09 -21.14
C ASN A 30 13.12 -4.32 -22.08
N ASN A 31 12.89 -5.52 -21.55
CA ASN A 31 12.81 -6.74 -22.36
C ASN A 31 11.62 -6.74 -23.34
N LYS A 32 10.46 -6.21 -22.93
CA LYS A 32 9.31 -6.01 -23.85
C LYS A 32 9.60 -4.98 -24.95
N SER A 33 10.38 -3.94 -24.63
CA SER A 33 10.73 -2.87 -25.57
C SER A 33 11.73 -3.38 -26.62
N ASN A 34 12.74 -4.16 -26.20
CA ASN A 34 13.68 -4.82 -27.12
C ASN A 34 13.00 -5.87 -28.02
N LYS A 35 12.01 -6.63 -27.51
CA LYS A 35 11.22 -7.55 -28.35
C LYS A 35 10.36 -6.84 -29.40
N LYS A 36 9.87 -5.61 -29.14
CA LYS A 36 9.15 -4.79 -30.12
C LYS A 36 10.08 -4.13 -31.15
N GLY A 37 11.32 -3.81 -30.77
CA GLY A 37 12.33 -3.27 -31.69
C GLY A 37 12.84 -4.28 -32.73
N ASN A 38 12.91 -5.57 -32.37
CA ASN A 38 13.40 -6.64 -33.26
C ASN A 38 12.33 -7.23 -34.21
N GLN A 39 11.15 -6.62 -34.35
CA GLN A 39 10.10 -7.08 -35.29
C GLN A 39 9.90 -6.16 -36.51
N VAL A 40 10.80 -5.20 -36.76
CA VAL A 40 10.78 -4.39 -37.99
C VAL A 40 12.10 -4.58 -38.71
N GLU A 41 12.22 -5.66 -39.48
CA GLU A 41 13.04 -5.76 -40.70
C GLU A 41 12.89 -7.16 -41.30
N THR A 42 11.92 -7.31 -42.20
CA THR A 42 11.99 -8.28 -43.30
C THR A 42 11.83 -7.51 -44.60
N PRO A 43 12.84 -7.46 -45.47
CA PRO A 43 12.68 -6.85 -46.79
C PRO A 43 11.84 -7.79 -47.66
N VAL A 44 10.68 -7.31 -48.11
CA VAL A 44 9.86 -8.00 -49.11
C VAL A 44 10.59 -7.88 -50.44
N VAL A 45 11.03 -9.02 -50.96
CA VAL A 45 11.63 -9.16 -52.30
C VAL A 45 10.49 -9.13 -53.33
N ASN A 46 10.63 -8.24 -54.31
CA ASN A 46 9.77 -8.15 -55.49
C ASN A 46 9.92 -9.39 -56.38
N GLY A 47 8.80 -9.86 -56.93
CA GLY A 47 8.73 -10.79 -58.04
C GLY A 47 7.41 -10.62 -58.78
N ASP A 48 7.47 -10.02 -59.97
CA ASP A 48 6.37 -9.79 -60.90
C ASP A 48 5.76 -11.10 -61.42
N THR A 49 4.44 -11.18 -61.64
CA THR A 49 3.85 -11.21 -63.00
C THR A 49 2.32 -11.15 -63.03
N ALA A 50 1.84 -10.51 -64.10
CA ALA A 50 0.48 -10.09 -64.47
C ALA A 50 -0.60 -11.17 -64.59
N LEU A 51 -1.89 -10.78 -64.42
CA LEU A 51 -2.90 -10.65 -65.49
C LEU A 51 -4.33 -10.47 -64.94
N THR A 52 -5.04 -9.43 -65.44
CA THR A 52 -6.49 -9.29 -65.81
C THR A 52 -7.56 -9.91 -64.89
N SER A 53 -8.70 -9.33 -64.51
CA SER A 53 -9.70 -8.44 -65.14
C SER A 53 -10.77 -8.13 -64.07
N GLN A 54 -11.16 -6.87 -63.82
CA GLN A 54 -12.43 -6.24 -64.24
C GLN A 54 -13.77 -6.85 -63.74
N HIS A 55 -14.60 -5.98 -63.10
CA HIS A 55 -16.06 -6.03 -62.86
C HIS A 55 -16.60 -7.09 -61.86
N ASP A 56 -17.66 -6.90 -61.05
CA ASP A 56 -18.58 -5.80 -60.74
C ASP A 56 -19.34 -6.09 -59.43
N GLU A 57 -19.86 -5.00 -58.87
CA GLU A 57 -21.00 -4.76 -57.98
C GLU A 57 -21.98 -5.85 -57.44
N ILE A 58 -22.26 -5.69 -56.13
CA ILE A 58 -23.56 -5.49 -55.43
C ILE A 58 -24.65 -6.60 -55.38
N GLY A 59 -25.17 -6.83 -54.15
CA GLY A 59 -26.56 -7.27 -53.89
C GLY A 59 -26.72 -8.21 -52.69
N VAL A 60 -27.07 -7.77 -51.46
CA VAL A 60 -28.44 -7.57 -50.91
C VAL A 60 -29.16 -8.92 -50.64
N VAL A 61 -29.84 -9.28 -49.53
CA VAL A 61 -30.22 -8.75 -48.19
C VAL A 61 -30.96 -9.91 -47.45
N HIS A 62 -30.91 -9.95 -46.09
CA HIS A 62 -31.86 -10.57 -45.11
C HIS A 62 -32.02 -12.12 -45.06
N GLU A 63 -32.40 -12.79 -43.94
CA GLU A 63 -32.82 -12.40 -42.59
C GLU A 63 -32.69 -13.60 -41.62
N LYS A 64 -32.37 -13.26 -40.37
CA LYS A 64 -32.76 -13.80 -39.03
C LYS A 64 -33.38 -15.19 -38.77
N GLU A 65 -32.90 -15.70 -37.63
CA GLU A 65 -33.53 -16.52 -36.57
C GLU A 65 -33.78 -18.01 -36.92
N THR A 66 -33.57 -19.00 -36.03
CA THR A 66 -33.95 -19.06 -34.62
C THR A 66 -33.12 -20.10 -33.82
N ASN A 67 -33.02 -19.84 -32.51
CA ASN A 67 -32.47 -20.65 -31.41
C ASN A 67 -32.86 -22.14 -31.37
N GLN A 68 -31.97 -22.98 -30.80
CA GLN A 68 -32.22 -23.70 -29.54
C GLN A 68 -30.93 -24.33 -28.95
N PRO A 69 -30.90 -24.63 -27.63
CA PRO A 69 -29.71 -24.58 -26.79
C PRO A 69 -29.19 -25.97 -26.38
N THR A 70 -27.93 -26.05 -25.97
CA THR A 70 -27.48 -27.06 -25.00
C THR A 70 -26.37 -26.48 -24.11
N ASN A 71 -26.68 -26.45 -22.81
CA ASN A 71 -25.80 -26.05 -21.73
C ASN A 71 -24.58 -26.99 -21.64
N GLU A 72 -23.38 -26.42 -21.75
CA GLU A 72 -22.16 -27.05 -21.26
C GLU A 72 -21.59 -26.22 -20.09
N ILE A 73 -21.13 -26.95 -19.09
CA ILE A 73 -20.61 -26.48 -17.81
C ILE A 73 -19.24 -25.86 -18.06
N GLU A 74 -19.09 -24.55 -17.86
CA GLU A 74 -17.78 -23.89 -17.89
C GLU A 74 -17.26 -23.53 -16.50
N ASP A 75 -16.11 -24.14 -16.25
CA ASP A 75 -15.11 -23.97 -15.21
C ASP A 75 -14.83 -22.48 -14.86
N LEU A 76 -15.30 -22.07 -13.68
CA LEU A 76 -14.98 -20.79 -13.06
C LEU A 76 -13.56 -20.80 -12.50
N SER A 77 -12.57 -20.72 -13.38
CA SER A 77 -11.20 -20.43 -12.99
C SER A 77 -10.52 -19.49 -13.99
N LYS A 78 -10.71 -18.18 -13.78
CA LYS A 78 -9.77 -17.06 -14.08
C LYS A 78 -10.48 -15.71 -13.94
N GLU A 79 -10.59 -15.21 -12.72
CA GLU A 79 -10.56 -13.75 -12.53
C GLU A 79 -9.18 -13.37 -12.00
N GLU A 80 -8.28 -13.05 -12.91
CA GLU A 80 -7.10 -12.25 -12.58
C GLU A 80 -7.59 -10.86 -12.17
N THR A 81 -7.57 -10.61 -10.86
CA THR A 81 -7.76 -9.27 -10.29
C THR A 81 -6.70 -8.34 -10.85
N LYS A 82 -7.10 -7.51 -11.81
CA LYS A 82 -6.27 -6.41 -12.33
C LYS A 82 -6.05 -5.41 -11.22
N THR A 83 -4.93 -5.54 -10.51
CA THR A 83 -4.43 -4.54 -9.57
C THR A 83 -4.26 -3.22 -10.32
N PRO A 84 -4.73 -2.07 -9.78
CA PRO A 84 -4.52 -0.78 -10.42
C PRO A 84 -3.01 -0.50 -10.51
N SER A 85 -2.46 -0.69 -11.70
CA SER A 85 -1.03 -0.49 -11.97
C SER A 85 -0.71 0.99 -11.84
N ARG A 86 0.04 1.35 -10.79
CA ARG A 86 0.76 2.63 -10.69
C ARG A 86 1.43 2.93 -12.03
N LYS A 87 1.24 4.12 -12.59
CA LYS A 87 2.01 4.56 -13.78
C LYS A 87 3.48 4.53 -13.38
N VAL A 88 4.22 3.54 -13.86
CA VAL A 88 5.63 3.34 -13.53
C VAL A 88 6.42 4.56 -14.03
N THR A 89 6.81 5.42 -13.09
CA THR A 89 7.74 6.52 -13.34
C THR A 89 9.12 5.96 -13.64
N ARG A 90 9.94 6.69 -14.42
CA ARG A 90 11.31 6.24 -14.77
C ARG A 90 12.25 6.19 -13.57
N GLU A 91 11.88 6.82 -12.46
CA GLU A 91 12.63 6.85 -11.22
C GLU A 91 11.75 6.39 -10.06
N LEU A 92 12.34 5.58 -9.16
CA LEU A 92 11.70 5.14 -7.92
C LEU A 92 11.82 6.25 -6.89
N LYS A 93 10.69 6.87 -6.53
CA LYS A 93 10.66 7.87 -5.47
C LYS A 93 10.91 7.22 -4.10
N PRO A 94 11.77 7.83 -3.24
CA PRO A 94 11.94 7.42 -1.86
C PRO A 94 10.60 7.37 -1.11
N PRO A 95 10.33 6.34 -0.28
CA PRO A 95 9.08 6.23 0.45
C PRO A 95 8.86 7.39 1.42
N ILE A 96 7.62 7.90 1.47
CA ILE A 96 7.18 8.89 2.46
C ILE A 96 6.49 8.16 3.61
N VAL A 97 6.90 8.47 4.85
CA VAL A 97 6.39 7.86 6.08
C VAL A 97 5.55 8.86 6.84
N LEU A 98 4.42 8.40 7.39
CA LEU A 98 3.63 9.11 8.38
C LEU A 98 3.71 8.38 9.73
N GLU A 99 4.18 9.06 10.77
CA GLU A 99 3.96 8.68 12.17
C GLU A 99 2.78 9.49 12.71
N ALA A 100 1.61 8.86 12.84
CA ALA A 100 0.36 9.59 13.09
C ALA A 100 0.20 10.06 14.56
N LEU A 101 0.92 9.44 15.50
CA LEU A 101 0.88 9.75 16.94
C LEU A 101 2.31 9.84 17.51
N ALA A 102 3.04 10.86 17.09
CA ALA A 102 4.48 10.95 17.24
C ALA A 102 4.97 11.37 18.63
N ALA A 103 4.14 12.01 19.46
CA ALA A 103 4.53 12.58 20.73
C ALA A 103 5.81 13.44 20.61
N SER A 104 6.93 12.95 21.17
CA SER A 104 8.23 13.62 21.10
C SER A 104 9.02 13.40 19.80
N GLY A 105 8.47 12.64 18.85
CA GLY A 105 9.06 12.33 17.55
C GLY A 105 10.19 11.30 17.59
N LEU A 106 10.35 10.55 18.68
CA LEU A 106 11.47 9.61 18.85
C LEU A 106 11.54 8.61 17.69
N ARG A 107 10.40 8.03 17.32
CA ARG A 107 10.34 7.00 16.29
C ARG A 107 10.56 7.61 14.90
N SER A 108 9.95 8.75 14.59
CA SER A 108 10.24 9.54 13.37
C SER A 108 11.72 9.87 13.21
N LEU A 109 12.39 10.27 14.30
CA LEU A 109 13.83 10.57 14.28
C LEU A 109 14.66 9.32 14.01
N ARG A 110 14.28 8.19 14.60
CA ARG A 110 14.95 6.91 14.34
C ARG A 110 14.71 6.45 12.90
N TYR A 111 13.51 6.63 12.35
CA TYR A 111 13.23 6.34 10.94
C TYR A 111 14.15 7.16 10.03
N ALA A 112 14.21 8.47 10.24
CA ALA A 112 15.04 9.36 9.44
C ALA A 112 16.55 9.05 9.52
N ARG A 113 17.03 8.61 10.69
CA ARG A 113 18.47 8.38 10.97
C ARG A 113 18.95 6.96 10.69
N GLU A 114 18.10 5.96 10.90
CA GLU A 114 18.51 4.55 10.90
C GLU A 114 18.00 3.78 9.68
N VAL A 115 17.10 4.35 8.88
CA VAL A 115 16.57 3.74 7.66
C VAL A 115 17.03 4.54 6.44
N ASP A 116 17.98 3.97 5.71
CA ASP A 116 18.45 4.54 4.44
C ASP A 116 17.39 4.40 3.34
N GLY A 117 17.39 5.33 2.39
CA GLY A 117 16.47 5.32 1.25
C GLY A 117 15.05 5.81 1.54
N LEU A 118 14.74 6.20 2.79
CA LEU A 118 13.52 6.96 3.09
C LEU A 118 13.60 8.39 2.56
N GLY A 119 12.46 8.88 2.10
CA GLY A 119 12.26 10.29 1.78
C GLY A 119 11.93 11.08 3.04
N LYS A 120 10.72 11.63 3.06
CA LYS A 120 10.21 12.44 4.18
C LYS A 120 9.53 11.56 5.24
N VAL A 121 9.69 11.95 6.50
CA VAL A 121 8.95 11.42 7.66
C VAL A 121 8.10 12.53 8.26
N VAL A 122 6.78 12.37 8.23
CA VAL A 122 5.82 13.31 8.81
C VAL A 122 5.48 12.83 10.21
N ALA A 123 5.77 13.64 11.22
CA ALA A 123 5.48 13.40 12.62
C ALA A 123 4.25 14.22 13.03
N LEU A 124 3.15 13.57 13.37
CA LEU A 124 1.90 14.23 13.79
C LEU A 124 1.64 14.05 15.28
N ASP A 125 1.09 15.08 15.90
CA ASP A 125 0.51 14.99 17.24
C ASP A 125 -0.56 16.08 17.39
N ASN A 126 -1.55 15.85 18.25
CA ASN A 126 -2.60 16.82 18.52
C ASN A 126 -2.29 17.72 19.73
N ASP A 127 -1.25 17.40 20.50
CA ASP A 127 -0.76 18.20 21.60
C ASP A 127 0.36 19.16 21.17
N LYS A 128 0.14 20.44 21.46
CA LYS A 128 1.10 21.51 21.15
C LYS A 128 2.42 21.29 21.91
N ALA A 129 2.40 20.83 23.15
CA ALA A 129 3.62 20.64 23.92
C ALA A 129 4.48 19.51 23.33
N SER A 130 3.84 18.43 22.89
CA SER A 130 4.46 17.30 22.19
C SER A 130 5.12 17.74 20.87
N ILE A 131 4.42 18.52 20.04
CA ILE A 131 5.00 19.07 18.81
C ILE A 131 6.20 19.99 19.06
N GLU A 132 6.14 20.85 20.08
CA GLU A 132 7.28 21.69 20.42
C GLU A 132 8.47 20.86 20.96
N ALA A 133 8.20 19.76 21.67
CA ALA A 133 9.24 18.79 22.02
C ALA A 133 9.83 18.09 20.79
N CYS A 134 8.98 17.63 19.87
CA CYS A 134 9.39 17.01 18.61
C CYS A 134 10.30 17.95 17.79
N LYS A 135 9.89 19.22 17.61
CA LYS A 135 10.71 20.23 16.92
C LYS A 135 12.06 20.46 17.59
N ARG A 136 12.12 20.51 18.93
CA ARG A 136 13.40 20.60 19.66
C ARG A 136 14.27 19.37 19.42
N ASN A 137 13.69 18.18 19.44
CA ASN A 137 14.41 16.93 19.21
C ASN A 137 14.91 16.81 17.77
N ILE A 138 14.15 17.28 16.77
CA ILE A 138 14.58 17.39 15.37
C ILE A 138 15.82 18.28 15.27
N LYS A 139 15.77 19.49 15.86
CA LYS A 139 16.92 20.40 15.87
C LYS A 139 18.13 19.79 16.56
N PHE A 140 17.92 19.12 17.69
CA PHE A 140 18.98 18.47 18.46
C PHE A 140 19.69 17.35 17.69
N ASN A 141 18.97 16.62 16.84
CA ASN A 141 19.54 15.51 16.04
C ASN A 141 20.24 15.98 14.75
N GLY A 142 20.30 17.27 14.49
CA GLY A 142 21.12 17.88 13.44
C GLY A 142 20.54 17.78 12.02
N ALA A 143 21.37 18.11 11.04
CA ALA A 143 20.94 18.34 9.65
C ALA A 143 20.18 17.15 9.02
N SER A 144 20.58 15.91 9.32
CA SER A 144 19.91 14.71 8.79
C SER A 144 18.47 14.55 9.28
N ALA A 145 18.17 14.97 10.51
CA ALA A 145 16.80 14.95 11.03
C ALA A 145 16.01 16.14 10.47
N ILE A 146 16.62 17.33 10.43
CA ILE A 146 16.01 18.56 9.92
C ILE A 146 15.60 18.43 8.45
N SER A 147 16.38 17.73 7.62
CA SER A 147 16.08 17.59 6.20
C SER A 147 15.02 16.53 5.87
N LYS A 148 14.69 15.64 6.81
CA LYS A 148 13.79 14.51 6.58
C LYS A 148 12.52 14.53 7.42
N VAL A 149 12.54 15.12 8.62
CA VAL A 149 11.42 15.05 9.56
C VAL A 149 10.66 16.38 9.60
N GLU A 150 9.36 16.33 9.36
CA GLU A 150 8.44 17.48 9.49
C GLU A 150 7.44 17.20 10.61
N ALA A 151 7.30 18.13 11.56
CA ALA A 151 6.37 18.00 12.69
C ALA A 151 5.13 18.89 12.49
N HIS A 152 3.93 18.32 12.57
CA HIS A 152 2.67 19.06 12.42
C HIS A 152 1.71 18.85 13.59
N LEU A 153 1.10 19.94 14.04
CA LEU A 153 0.03 19.93 15.03
C LEU A 153 -1.31 19.67 14.33
N ALA A 154 -1.84 18.46 14.45
CA ALA A 154 -3.10 18.06 13.81
C ALA A 154 -3.76 16.86 14.50
N ASP A 155 -5.07 16.71 14.35
CA ASP A 155 -5.74 15.44 14.66
C ASP A 155 -5.37 14.40 13.60
N ALA A 156 -4.89 13.24 14.05
CA ALA A 156 -4.40 12.18 13.18
C ALA A 156 -5.46 11.70 12.17
N ARG A 157 -6.73 11.56 12.58
CA ARG A 157 -7.80 11.06 11.69
C ARG A 157 -8.11 12.08 10.60
N VAL A 158 -8.27 13.35 10.99
CA VAL A 158 -8.54 14.43 10.04
C VAL A 158 -7.39 14.56 9.06
N TYR A 159 -6.15 14.56 9.56
CA TYR A 159 -4.98 14.67 8.69
C TYR A 159 -4.88 13.51 7.71
N MET A 160 -5.08 12.28 8.15
CA MET A 160 -5.07 11.11 7.26
C MET A 160 -6.18 11.16 6.20
N LEU A 161 -7.40 11.58 6.57
CA LEU A 161 -8.53 11.72 5.64
C LEU A 161 -8.30 12.81 4.58
N THR A 162 -7.58 13.88 4.91
CA THR A 162 -7.28 14.96 3.94
C THR A 162 -6.06 14.68 3.05
N HIS A 163 -5.31 13.61 3.31
CA HIS A 163 -4.13 13.22 2.53
C HIS A 163 -4.27 11.76 2.03
N PRO A 164 -5.32 11.46 1.23
CA PRO A 164 -5.58 10.09 0.77
C PRO A 164 -4.47 9.61 -0.15
N LYS A 165 -4.01 8.37 0.05
CA LYS A 165 -2.98 7.70 -0.76
C LYS A 165 -1.66 8.48 -0.88
N GLU A 166 -1.36 9.36 0.08
CA GLU A 166 -0.16 10.19 0.06
C GLU A 166 1.07 9.49 0.64
N PHE A 167 0.87 8.60 1.61
CA PHE A 167 1.95 7.98 2.38
C PHE A 167 2.25 6.57 1.90
N ASP A 168 3.51 6.27 1.64
CA ASP A 168 3.95 4.91 1.33
C ASP A 168 4.01 4.02 2.59
N VAL A 169 4.17 4.64 3.76
CA VAL A 169 4.13 3.98 5.07
C VAL A 169 3.30 4.82 6.04
N VAL A 170 2.35 4.20 6.73
CA VAL A 170 1.62 4.82 7.85
C VAL A 170 1.90 4.01 9.11
N ASP A 171 2.26 4.69 10.19
CA ASP A 171 2.51 4.12 11.50
C ASP A 171 1.53 4.65 12.54
N LEU A 172 0.74 3.73 13.09
CA LEU A 172 -0.22 3.98 14.15
C LEU A 172 0.28 3.37 15.47
N ASP A 173 0.69 4.22 16.41
CA ASP A 173 1.14 3.80 17.74
C ASP A 173 0.35 4.49 18.87
N PRO A 174 -0.97 4.26 19.00
CA PRO A 174 -1.78 4.93 20.00
C PRO A 174 -1.67 4.30 21.39
N TYR A 175 -1.99 5.10 22.41
CA TYR A 175 -2.32 4.58 23.73
C TYR A 175 -3.70 3.90 23.70
N GLY A 176 -3.71 2.59 23.88
CA GLY A 176 -4.90 1.74 23.85
C GLY A 176 -5.17 1.13 22.48
N SER A 177 -6.36 1.42 21.93
CA SER A 177 -6.87 0.82 20.70
C SER A 177 -6.53 1.68 19.48
N PRO A 178 -6.04 1.07 18.38
CA PRO A 178 -5.89 1.74 17.10
C PRO A 178 -7.18 1.82 16.29
N SER A 179 -8.25 1.12 16.70
CA SER A 179 -9.45 0.95 15.88
C SER A 179 -10.08 2.25 15.39
N VAL A 180 -10.01 3.32 16.19
CA VAL A 180 -10.56 4.64 15.83
C VAL A 180 -9.79 5.37 14.72
N PHE A 181 -8.57 4.92 14.40
CA PHE A 181 -7.69 5.49 13.39
C PHE A 181 -7.60 4.63 12.12
N LEU A 182 -8.01 3.36 12.19
CA LEU A 182 -7.82 2.38 11.11
C LEU A 182 -8.48 2.83 9.80
N ASP A 183 -9.71 3.32 9.87
CA ASP A 183 -10.46 3.81 8.70
C ASP A 183 -9.67 4.88 7.92
N SER A 184 -9.23 5.91 8.63
CA SER A 184 -8.45 7.00 8.05
C SER A 184 -7.06 6.55 7.59
N ALA A 185 -6.42 5.61 8.30
CA ALA A 185 -5.07 5.14 7.97
C ALA A 185 -5.04 4.30 6.69
N VAL A 186 -6.05 3.44 6.49
CA VAL A 186 -6.19 2.64 5.26
C VAL A 186 -6.43 3.54 4.04
N GLN A 187 -7.16 4.64 4.21
CA GLN A 187 -7.35 5.63 3.14
C GLN A 187 -6.08 6.45 2.85
N ALA A 188 -5.29 6.77 3.88
CA ALA A 188 -4.06 7.55 3.75
C ALA A 188 -2.89 6.76 3.14
N VAL A 189 -2.80 5.45 3.40
CA VAL A 189 -1.72 4.61 2.86
C VAL A 189 -1.92 4.36 1.37
N ALA A 190 -0.87 4.63 0.60
CA ALA A 190 -0.81 4.40 -0.84
C ALA A 190 -0.97 2.92 -1.18
N ASP A 191 -1.43 2.62 -2.40
CA ASP A 191 -1.56 1.23 -2.85
C ASP A 191 -0.18 0.56 -2.95
N GLY A 192 -0.06 -0.65 -2.38
CA GLY A 192 1.22 -1.32 -2.19
C GLY A 192 2.10 -0.71 -1.08
N GLY A 193 1.53 0.21 -0.28
CA GLY A 193 2.18 0.77 0.90
C GLY A 193 2.12 -0.15 2.12
N LEU A 194 2.77 0.28 3.20
CA LEU A 194 2.88 -0.44 4.45
C LEU A 194 2.09 0.26 5.56
N LEU A 195 1.12 -0.44 6.15
CA LEU A 195 0.48 0.00 7.39
C LEU A 195 1.12 -0.73 8.57
N MET A 196 1.70 0.02 9.50
CA MET A 196 2.16 -0.46 10.78
C MET A 196 1.19 -0.02 11.86
N CYS A 197 0.86 -0.93 12.77
CA CYS A 197 -0.17 -0.70 13.77
C CYS A 197 0.21 -1.36 15.10
N THR A 198 0.14 -0.60 16.18
CA THR A 198 0.28 -1.10 17.55
C THR A 198 -1.09 -1.06 18.24
N ALA A 199 -1.41 -2.13 18.98
CA ALA A 199 -2.51 -2.14 19.93
C ALA A 199 -1.96 -2.44 21.33
N THR A 200 -2.12 -1.50 22.26
CA THR A 200 -1.62 -1.64 23.63
C THR A 200 -2.72 -2.03 24.63
N ASP A 201 -3.99 -2.06 24.23
CA ASP A 201 -5.11 -2.50 25.06
C ASP A 201 -5.29 -4.03 25.10
N LEU A 202 -4.20 -4.76 25.33
CA LEU A 202 -4.19 -6.23 25.45
C LEU A 202 -5.18 -6.76 26.49
N ALA A 203 -5.49 -6.00 27.54
CA ALA A 203 -6.50 -6.39 28.51
C ALA A 203 -7.87 -6.62 27.85
N VAL A 204 -8.23 -5.81 26.85
CA VAL A 204 -9.46 -5.95 26.06
C VAL A 204 -9.32 -7.12 25.08
N LEU A 205 -8.25 -7.14 24.29
CA LEU A 205 -8.03 -8.14 23.24
C LEU A 205 -7.81 -9.57 23.79
N CYS A 206 -7.27 -9.71 25.00
CA CYS A 206 -7.03 -11.00 25.66
C CYS A 206 -8.22 -11.46 26.53
N GLY A 207 -9.35 -10.76 26.45
CA GLY A 207 -10.63 -11.28 26.92
C GLY A 207 -11.16 -10.73 28.23
N THR A 208 -10.50 -9.76 28.89
CA THR A 208 -11.00 -9.26 30.19
C THR A 208 -12.42 -8.74 30.09
N ASN A 209 -12.73 -7.97 29.04
CA ASN A 209 -14.06 -7.43 28.76
C ASN A 209 -14.42 -7.65 27.29
N GLY A 210 -15.28 -8.64 27.04
CA GLY A 210 -15.71 -9.03 25.68
C GLY A 210 -16.56 -7.97 24.99
N GLU A 211 -17.42 -7.26 25.71
CA GLU A 211 -18.27 -6.20 25.15
C GLU A 211 -17.45 -5.02 24.64
N VAL A 212 -16.42 -4.61 25.41
CA VAL A 212 -15.50 -3.55 24.98
C VAL A 212 -14.69 -3.97 23.75
N CYS A 213 -14.28 -5.24 23.69
CA CYS A 213 -13.58 -5.76 22.52
C CYS A 213 -14.49 -5.77 21.28
N TYR A 214 -15.74 -6.20 21.44
CA TYR A 214 -16.72 -6.15 20.37
C TYR A 214 -16.98 -4.71 19.90
N SER A 215 -17.16 -3.76 20.83
CA SER A 215 -17.37 -2.36 20.48
C SER A 215 -16.18 -1.73 19.73
N LYS A 216 -14.94 -2.09 20.08
CA LYS A 216 -13.74 -1.52 19.48
C LYS A 216 -13.31 -2.22 18.19
N TYR A 217 -13.41 -3.54 18.15
CA TYR A 217 -12.79 -4.39 17.13
C TYR A 217 -13.81 -5.23 16.34
N GLY A 218 -15.10 -5.18 16.69
CA GLY A 218 -16.15 -5.99 16.04
C GLY A 218 -16.04 -7.49 16.31
N SER A 219 -15.27 -7.90 17.33
CA SER A 219 -14.96 -9.32 17.60
C SER A 219 -15.07 -9.64 19.09
N TYR A 220 -15.42 -10.88 19.41
CA TYR A 220 -15.38 -11.39 20.78
C TYR A 220 -14.05 -12.11 21.07
N PRO A 221 -13.33 -11.71 22.13
CA PRO A 221 -12.04 -12.29 22.49
C PRO A 221 -12.21 -13.63 23.21
N VAL A 222 -11.28 -14.55 22.97
CA VAL A 222 -11.23 -15.86 23.66
C VAL A 222 -10.21 -15.80 24.80
N LYS A 223 -10.68 -16.07 26.03
CA LYS A 223 -9.78 -16.25 27.17
C LYS A 223 -9.10 -17.61 27.07
N GLY A 224 -7.78 -17.63 26.97
CA GLY A 224 -6.99 -18.85 26.90
C GLY A 224 -5.49 -18.59 26.94
N LYS A 225 -4.69 -19.66 26.95
CA LYS A 225 -3.20 -19.55 26.91
C LYS A 225 -2.68 -18.92 25.61
N TYR A 226 -3.48 -18.97 24.55
CA TYR A 226 -3.20 -18.42 23.22
C TYR A 226 -3.85 -17.04 23.00
N CYS A 227 -4.19 -16.32 24.08
CA CYS A 227 -4.89 -15.04 23.98
C CYS A 227 -4.11 -13.97 23.19
N HIS A 228 -2.77 -13.99 23.21
CA HIS A 228 -1.95 -13.03 22.45
C HIS A 228 -1.99 -13.30 20.95
N GLU A 229 -2.03 -14.56 20.53
CA GLU A 229 -2.23 -14.92 19.12
C GLU A 229 -3.65 -14.56 18.68
N MET A 230 -4.65 -14.83 19.52
CA MET A 230 -6.04 -14.44 19.25
C MET A 230 -6.19 -12.92 19.14
N ALA A 231 -5.50 -12.15 19.98
CA ALA A 231 -5.47 -10.69 19.91
C ALA A 231 -4.95 -10.20 18.55
N LEU A 232 -3.89 -10.83 18.02
CA LEU A 232 -3.37 -10.52 16.68
C LEU A 232 -4.40 -10.83 15.59
N ARG A 233 -5.08 -12.00 15.66
CA ARG A 233 -6.13 -12.37 14.70
C ARG A 233 -7.28 -11.38 14.71
N ILE A 234 -7.73 -10.95 15.89
CA ILE A 234 -8.80 -9.95 16.05
C ILE A 234 -8.37 -8.61 15.44
N LEU A 235 -7.15 -8.15 15.71
CA LEU A 235 -6.64 -6.90 15.15
C LEU A 235 -6.56 -6.96 13.62
N LEU A 236 -6.05 -8.07 13.06
CA LEU A 236 -5.97 -8.27 11.60
C LEU A 236 -7.36 -8.28 10.95
N ALA A 237 -8.33 -9.01 11.54
CA ALA A 237 -9.70 -9.03 11.06
C ALA A 237 -10.34 -7.63 11.12
N CYS A 238 -10.06 -6.87 12.19
CA CYS A 238 -10.53 -5.49 12.31
C CYS A 238 -9.97 -4.61 11.17
N ILE A 239 -8.69 -4.73 10.84
CA ILE A 239 -8.06 -3.98 9.73
C ILE A 239 -8.69 -4.37 8.39
N GLU A 240 -8.89 -5.67 8.14
CA GLU A 240 -9.51 -6.17 6.89
C GLU A 240 -10.92 -5.60 6.67
N VAL A 241 -11.73 -5.53 7.72
CA VAL A 241 -13.07 -4.94 7.67
C VAL A 241 -13.04 -3.44 7.34
N HIS A 242 -12.02 -2.71 7.79
CA HIS A 242 -11.86 -1.29 7.43
C HIS A 242 -11.38 -1.09 5.99
N ASN A 243 -10.64 -2.05 5.42
CA ASN A 243 -10.20 -2.00 4.02
C ASN A 243 -11.28 -2.40 3.00
N SER A 244 -12.30 -3.14 3.45
CA SER A 244 -13.38 -3.63 2.58
C SER A 244 -14.54 -2.64 2.40
N LYS A 245 -14.41 -1.41 2.93
CA LYS A 245 -15.42 -0.34 2.88
C LYS A 245 -14.97 0.74 1.90
#